data_AF-A3LSL5-F1
#
_entry.id   AF-A3LSL5-F1
#
_cell.length_a   1.000
_cell.length_b   1.000
_cell.length_c   1.000
_cell.angle_alpha   90.00
_cell.angle_beta   90.00
_cell.angle_gamma   90.00
#
_symmetry.space_group_name_H-M   'P 1'
#
loop_
_entity.id
_entity.type
_entity.pdbx_description
1 polymer ?
#
loop_
_entity_poly.entity_id
_entity_poly.type
_entity_poly.pdbx_seq_one_letter_code
_entity_poly.pdbx_strand_id
1 'polypeptide(L)'
;MLSEHCHVTSGSGSEVFKSIEYALRSTCFINSAHILSSATPELNTNLDLVQFHKSSSAPETPLLEILSQLDYTDFDENNSAIYLRAVSDNASIELSNTSSLTLKNSILKIVVSESAFQKVPNLANVPNVVLKKIRESKIGHGSKQFVSYNYDITIQLRIANNQLAIFSELQYIIQTIFNVYTCLTVSTFNFPIQLISTESATAAISQINADLVNLHPLGTSVQTLDSEDTAELYEYLTMLASGSSQLNTYNHVEDFISSYQVPQLPSDSQYSHNLERLTLKNIHSKFLNLYIREQPWTIISIHSDNKHSLLYRSPVDGHIILWEIK
;
A
#
# COMPACT_ATOMS: atom_id res chain seq x y z
N MET A 1 20.27 10.18 9.23
CA MET A 1 19.57 10.60 7.99
C MET A 1 18.09 10.20 7.92
N LEU A 2 17.57 9.34 8.81
CA LEU A 2 16.14 8.96 8.85
C LEU A 2 15.21 10.03 9.48
N SER A 3 15.75 11.05 10.14
CA SER A 3 14.99 11.94 11.03
C SER A 3 14.10 12.98 10.33
N GLU A 4 14.31 13.29 9.05
CA GLU A 4 13.51 14.33 8.35
C GLU A 4 12.28 13.76 7.60
N HIS A 5 12.19 12.43 7.44
CA HIS A 5 11.12 11.79 6.64
C HIS A 5 10.39 10.63 7.33
N CYS A 6 10.78 10.28 8.56
CA CYS A 6 10.13 9.24 9.35
C CYS A 6 9.25 9.86 10.44
N HIS A 7 7.94 9.61 10.40
CA HIS A 7 7.04 9.95 11.50
C HIS A 7 6.92 8.74 12.43
N VAL A 8 7.19 8.94 13.73
CA VAL A 8 7.12 7.89 14.75
C VAL A 8 5.98 8.20 15.71
N THR A 9 5.05 7.26 15.85
CA THR A 9 3.96 7.31 16.84
C THR A 9 4.06 6.10 17.75
N SER A 10 4.06 6.29 19.07
CA SER A 10 4.13 5.20 20.05
C SER A 10 3.07 5.29 21.15
N GLY A 11 2.66 4.13 21.69
CA GLY A 11 1.70 4.04 22.80
C GLY A 11 0.99 2.68 22.88
N SER A 12 0.11 2.52 23.88
CA SER A 12 -0.59 1.26 24.17
C SER A 12 -2.12 1.30 24.00
N GLY A 13 -2.66 2.40 23.42
CA GLY A 13 -4.09 2.71 23.44
C GLY A 13 -4.74 3.05 22.10
N SER A 14 -5.99 3.51 22.17
CA SER A 14 -6.84 3.81 21.01
C SER A 14 -6.26 4.85 20.03
N GLU A 15 -5.37 5.71 20.50
CA GLU A 15 -4.73 6.76 19.69
C GLU A 15 -3.75 6.20 18.66
N VAL A 16 -3.00 5.14 19.02
CA VAL A 16 -2.09 4.47 18.07
C VAL A 16 -2.91 3.75 17.01
N PHE A 17 -4.00 3.08 17.38
CA PHE A 17 -4.90 2.45 16.40
C PHE A 17 -5.59 3.47 15.49
N LYS A 18 -5.94 4.65 15.97
CA LYS A 18 -6.41 5.75 15.10
C LYS A 18 -5.33 6.20 14.12
N SER A 19 -4.08 6.29 14.59
CA SER A 19 -2.94 6.68 13.74
C SER A 19 -2.64 5.62 12.68
N ILE A 20 -2.67 4.33 13.05
CA ILE A 20 -2.57 3.20 12.13
C ILE A 20 -3.71 3.25 11.10
N GLU A 21 -4.95 3.42 11.57
CA GLU A 21 -6.11 3.50 10.69
C GLU A 21 -5.99 4.70 9.72
N TYR A 22 -5.50 5.84 10.19
CA TYR A 22 -5.24 7.00 9.34
C TYR A 22 -4.14 6.72 8.30
N ALA A 23 -3.03 6.11 8.72
CA ALA A 23 -1.93 5.72 7.84
C ALA A 23 -2.42 4.79 6.73
N LEU A 24 -3.19 3.75 7.10
CA LEU A 24 -3.79 2.77 6.18
C LEU A 24 -4.90 3.36 5.31
N ARG A 25 -5.71 4.29 5.84
CA ARG A 25 -6.72 5.01 5.03
C ARG A 25 -6.07 5.82 3.92
N SER A 26 -4.84 6.30 4.13
CA SER A 26 -4.09 7.02 3.09
C SER A 26 -3.58 6.10 1.98
N THR A 27 -3.39 4.81 2.26
CA THR A 27 -2.89 3.78 1.34
C THR A 27 -3.99 2.75 1.07
N CYS A 28 -4.85 2.99 0.08
CA CYS A 28 -5.88 2.01 -0.30
C CYS A 28 -5.30 0.68 -0.75
N PHE A 29 -4.18 0.74 -1.47
CA PHE A 29 -3.53 -0.42 -2.04
C PHE A 29 -2.18 -0.69 -1.36
N ILE A 30 -1.95 -1.95 -1.03
CA ILE A 30 -0.73 -2.44 -0.40
C ILE A 30 -0.11 -3.49 -1.34
N ASN A 31 1.11 -3.21 -1.81
CA ASN A 31 1.87 -4.10 -2.68
C ASN A 31 2.23 -5.39 -1.96
N SER A 32 2.74 -5.25 -0.74
CA SER A 32 3.01 -6.38 0.14
C SER A 32 2.88 -6.00 1.61
N ALA A 33 2.48 -6.97 2.42
CA ALA A 33 2.57 -6.92 3.86
C ALA A 33 3.29 -8.17 4.37
N HIS A 34 4.31 -7.98 5.19
CA HIS A 34 5.03 -9.04 5.88
C HIS A 34 4.67 -9.00 7.36
N ILE A 35 3.96 -10.04 7.80
CA ILE A 35 3.41 -10.14 9.15
C ILE A 35 4.21 -11.22 9.89
N LEU A 36 4.79 -10.87 11.04
CA LEU A 36 5.47 -11.80 11.94
C LEU A 36 4.67 -11.96 13.23
N SER A 37 4.44 -13.20 13.63
CA SER A 37 3.71 -13.55 14.84
C SER A 37 4.33 -14.78 15.52
N SER A 38 4.26 -14.85 16.85
CA SER A 38 4.66 -16.05 17.62
C SER A 38 3.61 -17.17 17.56
N ALA A 39 2.42 -16.87 17.07
CA ALA A 39 1.36 -17.83 16.82
C ALA A 39 1.09 -17.91 15.33
N THR A 40 0.73 -19.10 14.84
CA THR A 40 0.36 -19.32 13.44
C THR A 40 -0.73 -18.32 13.05
N PRO A 41 -0.46 -17.41 12.09
CA PRO A 41 -1.45 -16.43 11.69
C PRO A 41 -2.59 -17.16 10.98
N GLU A 42 -3.73 -17.27 11.65
CA GLU A 42 -4.94 -17.82 11.04
C GLU A 42 -5.47 -16.82 10.02
N LEU A 43 -5.38 -17.16 8.74
CA LEU A 43 -6.25 -16.57 7.73
C LEU A 43 -7.64 -17.09 8.01
N ASN A 44 -8.43 -16.36 8.79
CA ASN A 44 -9.83 -16.68 8.97
C ASN A 44 -10.48 -16.64 7.58
N THR A 45 -10.80 -17.83 7.05
CA THR A 45 -11.17 -18.06 5.64
C THR A 45 -12.52 -17.45 5.26
N ASN A 46 -13.22 -16.81 6.18
CA ASN A 46 -14.42 -16.02 5.90
C ASN A 46 -14.12 -14.66 5.23
N LEU A 47 -12.88 -14.37 4.86
CA LEU A 47 -12.45 -13.18 4.12
C LEU A 47 -12.35 -13.44 2.60
N ASP A 48 -13.35 -14.12 2.04
CA ASP A 48 -13.45 -14.62 0.65
C ASP A 48 -13.50 -13.55 -0.47
N LEU A 49 -13.27 -12.25 -0.19
CA LEU A 49 -13.58 -11.17 -1.14
C LEU A 49 -12.48 -10.11 -1.28
N VAL A 50 -11.21 -10.53 -1.30
CA VAL A 50 -10.12 -9.69 -1.83
C VAL A 50 -9.74 -10.21 -3.20
N GLN A 51 -10.46 -9.73 -4.22
CA GLN A 51 -10.11 -9.98 -5.61
C GLN A 51 -9.13 -8.91 -6.06
N PHE A 52 -8.00 -9.37 -6.58
CA PHE A 52 -6.97 -8.52 -7.10
C PHE A 52 -6.81 -8.77 -8.60
N HIS A 53 -6.52 -7.70 -9.32
CA HIS A 53 -6.20 -7.77 -10.72
C HIS A 53 -5.04 -6.86 -10.99
N LYS A 54 -3.93 -7.42 -11.48
CA LYS A 54 -2.87 -6.65 -12.13
C LYS A 54 -2.68 -7.20 -13.53
N SER A 55 -3.27 -6.53 -14.51
CA SER A 55 -2.95 -6.84 -15.91
C SER A 55 -1.75 -6.00 -16.32
N SER A 56 -0.62 -6.64 -16.63
CA SER A 56 0.56 -6.02 -17.26
C SER A 56 0.52 -6.06 -18.79
N SER A 57 -0.52 -6.69 -19.36
CA SER A 57 -0.89 -6.61 -20.77
C SER A 57 -2.12 -5.72 -20.92
N ALA A 58 -2.28 -5.05 -22.06
CA ALA A 58 -3.52 -4.34 -22.38
C ALA A 58 -4.69 -5.34 -22.27
N PRO A 59 -5.58 -5.22 -21.27
CA PRO A 59 -6.66 -6.17 -21.13
C PRO A 59 -7.67 -5.98 -22.26
N GLU A 60 -8.36 -7.06 -22.60
CA GLU A 60 -9.36 -7.08 -23.66
C GLU A 60 -10.60 -6.25 -23.28
N THR A 61 -10.84 -6.04 -21.98
CA THR A 61 -12.03 -5.34 -21.46
C THR A 61 -11.80 -3.82 -21.36
N PRO A 62 -12.63 -3.00 -22.03
CA PRO A 62 -12.58 -1.54 -21.91
C PRO A 62 -12.78 -1.05 -20.47
N LEU A 63 -12.02 -0.03 -20.05
CA LEU A 63 -12.10 0.51 -18.69
C LEU A 63 -13.50 1.00 -18.31
N LEU A 64 -14.25 1.52 -19.28
CA LEU A 64 -15.63 1.96 -19.08
C LEU A 64 -16.55 0.82 -18.68
N GLU A 65 -16.38 -0.35 -19.30
CA GLU A 65 -17.16 -1.55 -19.01
C GLU A 65 -16.89 -2.02 -17.58
N ILE A 66 -15.61 -2.06 -17.18
CA ILE A 66 -15.19 -2.41 -15.81
C ILE A 66 -15.86 -1.49 -14.79
N LEU A 67 -15.81 -0.17 -15.01
CA LEU A 67 -16.43 0.81 -14.10
C LEU A 67 -17.95 0.63 -13.97
N SER A 68 -18.62 0.22 -15.05
CA SER A 68 -20.08 0.02 -15.07
C SER A 68 -20.54 -1.28 -14.39
N GLN A 69 -19.63 -2.24 -14.20
CA GLN A 69 -19.92 -3.58 -13.65
C GLN A 69 -19.58 -3.71 -12.17
N LEU A 70 -18.93 -2.70 -11.58
CA LEU A 70 -18.78 -2.61 -10.14
C LEU A 70 -20.19 -2.50 -9.52
N ASP A 71 -20.58 -3.51 -8.76
CA ASP A 71 -21.85 -3.54 -8.05
C ASP A 71 -21.73 -2.73 -6.75
N TYR A 72 -22.59 -1.75 -6.52
CA TYR A 72 -22.59 -0.91 -5.31
C TYR A 72 -23.75 -1.23 -4.35
N THR A 73 -24.41 -2.38 -4.50
CA THR A 73 -25.59 -2.81 -3.71
C THR A 73 -25.41 -2.69 -2.19
N ASP A 74 -24.19 -2.89 -1.69
CA ASP A 74 -23.85 -2.79 -0.25
C ASP A 74 -22.67 -1.84 0.00
N PHE A 75 -22.60 -0.73 -0.75
CA PHE A 75 -21.55 0.26 -0.56
C PHE A 75 -21.74 1.04 0.76
N ASP A 76 -21.07 0.57 1.81
CA ASP A 76 -20.83 1.32 3.05
C ASP A 76 -19.40 1.85 3.03
N GLU A 77 -19.21 3.17 3.07
CA GLU A 77 -17.87 3.79 3.09
C GLU A 77 -16.98 3.21 4.21
N ASN A 78 -17.58 2.75 5.31
CA ASN A 78 -16.87 2.17 6.44
C ASN A 78 -16.49 0.70 6.21
N ASN A 79 -17.34 -0.10 5.56
CA ASN A 79 -17.16 -1.56 5.47
C ASN A 79 -16.81 -2.10 4.08
N SER A 80 -17.04 -1.32 3.02
CA SER A 80 -16.83 -1.70 1.63
C SER A 80 -15.84 -0.73 0.98
N ALA A 81 -14.93 -1.21 0.14
CA ALA A 81 -13.99 -0.32 -0.55
C ALA A 81 -13.65 -0.82 -1.94
N ILE A 82 -13.59 0.14 -2.85
CA ILE A 82 -13.17 -0.08 -4.23
C ILE A 82 -11.96 0.79 -4.48
N TYR A 83 -10.88 0.16 -4.91
CA TYR A 83 -9.72 0.81 -5.45
C TYR A 83 -9.50 0.31 -6.86
N LEU A 84 -9.56 1.22 -7.83
CA LEU A 84 -9.17 0.95 -9.20
C LEU A 84 -8.12 1.96 -9.60
N ARG A 85 -7.05 1.49 -10.23
CA ARG A 85 -6.03 2.33 -10.84
C ARG A 85 -5.75 1.86 -12.26
N ALA A 86 -5.85 2.77 -13.22
CA ALA A 86 -5.44 2.54 -14.61
C ALA A 86 -4.36 3.54 -15.01
N VAL A 87 -3.41 3.10 -15.83
CA VAL A 87 -2.33 3.94 -16.40
C VAL A 87 -2.31 3.76 -17.92
N SER A 88 -2.27 4.87 -18.66
CA SER A 88 -2.44 4.84 -20.13
C SER A 88 -1.19 4.43 -20.92
N ASP A 89 0.01 4.51 -20.32
CA ASP A 89 1.30 4.38 -21.03
C ASP A 89 2.22 3.31 -20.43
N ASN A 90 3.08 2.67 -21.24
CA ASN A 90 4.07 1.64 -20.82
C ASN A 90 5.18 2.18 -19.89
N ALA A 91 5.04 3.41 -19.43
CA ALA A 91 5.98 4.04 -18.53
C ALA A 91 5.84 3.45 -17.12
N SER A 92 6.97 3.30 -16.43
CA SER A 92 6.96 2.92 -15.02
C SER A 92 6.05 3.87 -14.24
N ILE A 93 5.36 3.32 -13.24
CA ILE A 93 4.46 4.02 -12.31
C ILE A 93 5.12 5.27 -11.68
N GLU A 94 6.44 5.36 -11.72
CA GLU A 94 7.28 6.41 -11.14
C GLU A 94 7.51 7.63 -12.07
N LEU A 95 7.17 7.54 -13.37
CA LEU A 95 7.42 8.64 -14.30
C LEU A 95 6.35 9.73 -14.20
N SER A 96 6.80 10.95 -13.89
CA SER A 96 6.00 12.11 -13.49
C SER A 96 5.02 12.66 -14.53
N ASN A 97 4.90 12.07 -15.73
CA ASN A 97 4.10 12.60 -16.85
C ASN A 97 3.10 11.57 -17.42
N THR A 98 2.82 10.49 -16.70
CA THR A 98 1.87 9.47 -17.13
C THR A 98 0.44 9.87 -16.79
N SER A 99 -0.49 9.62 -17.73
CA SER A 99 -1.92 9.78 -17.41
C SER A 99 -2.37 8.59 -16.57
N SER A 100 -3.02 8.88 -15.46
CA SER A 100 -3.53 7.87 -14.53
C SER A 100 -4.94 8.19 -14.10
N LEU A 101 -5.73 7.14 -13.91
CA LEU A 101 -7.08 7.19 -13.37
C LEU A 101 -7.06 6.37 -12.09
N THR A 102 -7.51 6.96 -10.99
CA THR A 102 -7.65 6.30 -9.69
C THR A 102 -9.06 6.50 -9.18
N LEU A 103 -9.84 5.43 -9.10
CA LEU A 103 -11.10 5.41 -8.37
C LEU A 103 -10.81 4.92 -6.95
N LYS A 104 -11.19 5.73 -5.97
CA LYS A 104 -11.23 5.33 -4.56
C LYS A 104 -12.64 5.59 -4.08
N ASN A 105 -13.39 4.52 -3.81
CA ASN A 105 -14.79 4.59 -3.44
C ASN A 105 -15.59 5.38 -4.50
N SER A 106 -16.22 6.48 -4.11
CA SER A 106 -17.00 7.37 -4.97
C SER A 106 -16.18 8.54 -5.54
N ILE A 107 -14.88 8.62 -5.23
CA ILE A 107 -14.00 9.69 -5.71
C ILE A 107 -13.13 9.15 -6.84
N LEU A 108 -13.33 9.70 -8.04
CA LEU A 108 -12.50 9.44 -9.20
C LEU A 108 -11.50 10.57 -9.38
N LYS A 109 -10.22 10.24 -9.38
CA LYS A 109 -9.12 11.15 -9.62
C LYS A 109 -8.45 10.80 -10.94
N ILE A 110 -8.36 11.76 -11.85
CA ILE A 110 -7.69 11.60 -13.14
C ILE A 110 -6.55 12.60 -13.19
N VAL A 111 -5.32 12.10 -13.27
CA VAL A 111 -4.13 12.92 -13.52
C VAL A 111 -3.79 12.75 -14.99
N VAL A 112 -3.68 13.85 -15.72
CA VAL A 112 -3.32 13.83 -17.15
C VAL A 112 -2.15 14.76 -17.43
N SER A 113 -1.31 14.37 -18.38
CA SER A 113 -0.26 15.23 -18.91
C SER A 113 -0.86 16.40 -19.68
N GLU A 114 -0.09 17.47 -19.86
CA GLU A 114 -0.53 18.65 -20.62
C GLU A 114 -1.00 18.33 -22.04
N SER A 115 -0.33 17.41 -22.73
CA SER A 115 -0.73 16.98 -24.08
C SER A 115 -2.04 16.20 -24.09
N ALA A 116 -2.26 15.35 -23.09
CA ALA A 116 -3.52 14.62 -22.94
C ALA A 116 -4.66 15.54 -22.49
N PHE A 117 -4.36 16.57 -21.68
CA PHE A 117 -5.34 17.55 -21.20
C PHE A 117 -5.99 18.35 -22.33
N GLN A 118 -5.29 18.58 -23.45
CA GLN A 118 -5.88 19.23 -24.62
C GLN A 118 -7.08 18.47 -25.23
N LYS A 119 -7.18 17.17 -24.92
CA LYS A 119 -8.30 16.31 -25.34
C LYS A 119 -9.42 16.25 -24.30
N VAL A 120 -9.27 16.88 -23.13
CA VAL A 120 -10.29 16.87 -22.08
C VAL A 120 -11.40 17.87 -22.44
N PRO A 121 -12.69 17.47 -22.39
CA PRO A 121 -13.80 18.37 -22.66
C PRO A 121 -13.89 19.47 -21.57
N ASN A 122 -14.64 20.53 -21.82
CA ASN A 122 -14.81 21.60 -20.84
C ASN A 122 -15.61 21.10 -19.62
N LEU A 123 -14.97 21.06 -18.45
CA LEU A 123 -15.56 20.58 -17.20
C LEU A 123 -16.12 21.70 -16.29
N ALA A 124 -16.08 22.98 -16.73
CA ALA A 124 -16.40 24.13 -15.88
C ALA A 124 -17.82 24.11 -15.28
N ASN A 125 -18.77 23.47 -15.97
CA ASN A 125 -20.17 23.41 -15.56
C ASN A 125 -20.57 22.04 -14.99
N VAL A 126 -19.64 21.10 -14.88
CA VAL A 126 -19.96 19.75 -14.40
C VAL A 126 -19.97 19.78 -12.86
N PRO A 127 -21.10 19.45 -12.21
CA PRO A 127 -21.19 19.50 -10.77
C PRO A 127 -20.26 18.46 -10.13
N ASN A 128 -19.67 18.82 -9.00
CA ASN A 128 -18.74 17.99 -8.23
C ASN A 128 -17.44 17.60 -8.97
N VAL A 129 -17.03 18.40 -9.95
CA VAL A 129 -15.73 18.30 -10.59
C VAL A 129 -14.83 19.43 -10.12
N VAL A 130 -13.61 19.09 -9.74
CA VAL A 130 -12.56 20.02 -9.35
C VAL A 130 -11.35 19.81 -10.24
N LEU A 131 -10.99 20.84 -11.00
CA LEU A 131 -9.81 20.87 -11.87
C LEU A 131 -8.70 21.67 -11.18
N LYS A 132 -7.49 21.10 -11.09
CA LYS A 132 -6.30 21.77 -10.55
C LYS A 132 -5.09 21.54 -11.44
N LYS A 133 -4.28 22.58 -11.65
CA LYS A 133 -2.95 22.47 -12.27
C LYS A 133 -1.93 22.19 -11.15
N ILE A 134 -1.25 21.03 -11.15
CA ILE A 134 -0.57 20.52 -9.95
C ILE A 134 0.94 20.63 -9.99
N ARG A 135 1.57 20.14 -11.08
CA ARG A 135 2.99 19.80 -11.05
C ARG A 135 3.70 20.30 -12.29
N GLU A 136 4.81 20.99 -12.06
CA GLU A 136 5.80 21.35 -13.07
C GLU A 136 6.92 20.32 -13.03
N SER A 137 7.11 19.58 -14.11
CA SER A 137 8.31 18.78 -14.33
C SER A 137 9.23 19.51 -15.30
N LYS A 138 10.50 19.71 -14.89
CA LYS A 138 11.53 20.21 -15.79
C LYS A 138 12.04 19.05 -16.63
N ILE A 139 11.86 19.12 -17.93
CA ILE A 139 12.31 18.09 -18.88
C ILE A 139 13.41 18.69 -19.74
N GLY A 140 14.55 17.99 -19.84
CA GLY A 140 15.70 18.35 -20.68
C GLY A 140 17.03 18.40 -19.94
N HIS A 141 18.12 18.54 -20.69
CA HIS A 141 19.47 18.77 -20.18
C HIS A 141 20.01 20.10 -20.73
N GLY A 142 20.69 20.89 -19.88
CA GLY A 142 21.35 22.13 -20.28
C GLY A 142 20.40 23.31 -20.51
N SER A 143 20.64 24.10 -21.57
CA SER A 143 19.97 25.38 -21.86
C SER A 143 18.58 25.27 -22.49
N LYS A 144 18.11 24.06 -22.80
CA LYS A 144 16.76 23.80 -23.33
C LYS A 144 15.93 23.05 -22.29
N GLN A 145 15.57 23.73 -21.21
CA GLN A 145 14.60 23.23 -20.23
C GLN A 145 13.19 23.54 -20.71
N PHE A 146 12.35 22.52 -20.82
CA PHE A 146 10.92 22.67 -21.02
C PHE A 146 10.22 22.41 -19.70
N VAL A 147 9.20 23.21 -19.39
CA VAL A 147 8.30 22.96 -18.27
C VAL A 147 7.12 22.18 -18.81
N SER A 148 6.87 21.00 -18.25
CA SER A 148 5.68 20.22 -18.52
C SER A 148 4.75 20.26 -17.31
N TYR A 149 3.46 20.42 -17.59
CA TYR A 149 2.45 20.49 -16.56
C TYR A 149 1.58 19.23 -16.50
N ASN A 150 1.12 18.90 -15.29
CA ASN A 150 0.04 17.94 -15.09
C ASN A 150 -1.22 18.62 -14.54
N TYR A 151 -2.36 18.04 -14.90
CA TYR A 151 -3.68 18.48 -14.48
C TYR A 151 -4.35 17.39 -13.64
N ASP A 152 -4.85 17.76 -12.46
CA ASP A 152 -5.72 16.96 -11.58
C ASP A 152 -7.16 17.22 -11.94
N ILE A 153 -7.92 16.18 -12.21
CA ILE A 153 -9.37 16.23 -12.33
C ILE A 153 -9.91 15.31 -11.24
N THR A 154 -10.47 15.90 -10.19
CA THR A 154 -11.14 15.16 -9.11
C THR A 154 -12.65 15.24 -9.31
N ILE A 155 -13.32 14.09 -9.34
CA ILE A 155 -14.74 13.93 -9.62
C ILE A 155 -15.36 13.15 -8.48
N GLN A 156 -16.36 13.73 -7.81
CA GLN A 156 -17.21 12.99 -6.87
C GLN A 156 -18.34 12.35 -7.66
N LEU A 157 -18.25 11.04 -7.87
CA LEU A 157 -19.28 10.27 -8.57
C LEU A 157 -20.47 10.05 -7.64
N ARG A 158 -21.67 10.12 -8.22
CA ARG A 158 -22.91 9.76 -7.54
C ARG A 158 -23.18 8.29 -7.76
N ILE A 159 -23.57 7.59 -6.71
CA ILE A 159 -24.08 6.22 -6.80
C ILE A 159 -25.60 6.32 -6.83
N ALA A 160 -26.21 5.83 -7.90
CA ALA A 160 -27.66 5.77 -8.06
C ALA A 160 -28.04 4.37 -8.56
N ASN A 161 -29.04 3.75 -7.93
CA ASN A 161 -29.48 2.38 -8.27
C ASN A 161 -28.32 1.37 -8.31
N ASN A 162 -27.40 1.45 -7.34
CA ASN A 162 -26.25 0.55 -7.21
C ASN A 162 -25.25 0.62 -8.37
N GLN A 163 -25.27 1.71 -9.15
CA GLN A 163 -24.33 1.97 -10.24
C GLN A 163 -23.71 3.36 -10.11
N LEU A 164 -22.48 3.50 -10.60
CA LEU A 164 -21.84 4.81 -10.77
C LEU A 164 -22.54 5.58 -11.89
N ALA A 165 -22.99 6.80 -11.58
CA ALA A 165 -23.48 7.72 -12.59
C ALA A 165 -22.29 8.29 -13.40
N ILE A 166 -21.97 7.62 -14.52
CA ILE A 166 -20.95 8.08 -15.47
C ILE A 166 -21.63 9.05 -16.46
N PHE A 167 -21.22 10.31 -16.42
CA PHE A 167 -21.69 11.35 -17.35
C PHE A 167 -20.87 11.37 -18.65
N SER A 168 -21.40 12.03 -19.68
CA SER A 168 -20.87 12.05 -21.05
C SER A 168 -19.40 12.48 -21.14
N GLU A 169 -19.02 13.52 -20.40
CA GLU A 169 -17.68 14.09 -20.45
C GLU A 169 -16.66 13.14 -19.83
N LEU A 170 -17.04 12.42 -18.76
CA LEU A 170 -16.20 11.38 -18.17
C LEU A 170 -16.05 10.18 -19.12
N GLN A 171 -17.14 9.74 -19.74
CA GLN A 171 -17.11 8.68 -20.75
C GLN A 171 -16.14 9.05 -21.89
N TYR A 172 -16.20 10.29 -22.37
CA TYR A 172 -15.30 10.79 -23.41
C TYR A 172 -13.83 10.78 -22.96
N ILE A 173 -13.53 11.21 -21.73
CA ILE A 173 -12.18 11.19 -21.17
C ILE A 173 -11.63 9.75 -21.12
N ILE A 174 -12.41 8.80 -20.61
CA ILE A 174 -12.01 7.40 -20.51
C ILE A 174 -11.74 6.83 -21.91
N GLN A 175 -12.67 7.03 -22.85
CA GLN A 175 -12.55 6.52 -24.21
C GLN A 175 -11.45 7.19 -25.04
N THR A 176 -11.00 8.40 -24.67
CA THR A 176 -9.98 9.13 -25.45
C THR A 176 -8.58 8.98 -24.87
N ILE A 177 -8.46 9.00 -23.54
CA ILE A 177 -7.16 8.98 -22.84
C ILE A 177 -6.80 7.56 -22.38
N PHE A 178 -7.80 6.77 -21.97
CA PHE A 178 -7.62 5.43 -21.41
C PHE A 178 -8.23 4.35 -22.32
N ASN A 179 -8.39 4.65 -23.63
CA ASN A 179 -8.86 3.67 -24.62
C ASN A 179 -7.99 2.41 -24.63
N VAL A 180 -6.69 2.64 -24.47
CA VAL A 180 -5.67 1.63 -24.26
C VAL A 180 -4.99 2.01 -22.95
N TYR A 181 -4.87 1.05 -22.05
CA TYR A 181 -4.15 1.19 -20.80
C TYR A 181 -3.22 0.01 -20.62
N THR A 182 -2.08 0.27 -20.00
CA THR A 182 -0.94 -0.65 -19.93
C THR A 182 -0.85 -1.37 -18.60
N CYS A 183 -1.42 -0.75 -17.56
CA CYS A 183 -1.54 -1.31 -16.24
C CYS A 183 -2.93 -1.00 -15.71
N LEU A 184 -3.62 -2.05 -15.26
CA LEU A 184 -4.81 -1.92 -14.44
C LEU A 184 -4.60 -2.69 -13.16
N THR A 185 -4.79 -1.99 -12.06
CA THR A 185 -4.81 -2.51 -10.71
C THR A 185 -6.23 -2.36 -10.18
N VAL A 186 -6.91 -3.47 -9.88
CA VAL A 186 -8.21 -3.44 -9.18
C VAL A 186 -8.06 -4.18 -7.87
N SER A 187 -8.49 -3.55 -6.79
CA SER A 187 -8.53 -4.12 -5.45
C SER A 187 -9.88 -3.80 -4.85
N THR A 188 -10.62 -4.85 -4.53
CA THR A 188 -11.90 -4.74 -3.85
C THR A 188 -11.83 -5.35 -2.46
N PHE A 189 -12.68 -4.84 -1.58
CA PHE A 189 -12.97 -5.46 -0.29
C PHE A 189 -14.49 -5.59 -0.18
N ASN A 190 -14.97 -6.83 -0.06
CA ASN A 190 -16.40 -7.20 -0.08
C ASN A 190 -17.12 -6.91 -1.41
N PHE A 191 -16.41 -6.82 -2.54
CA PHE A 191 -17.03 -6.74 -3.88
C PHE A 191 -16.53 -7.84 -4.81
N PRO A 192 -17.42 -8.65 -5.40
CA PRO A 192 -17.07 -9.57 -6.47
C PRO A 192 -16.88 -8.82 -7.81
N ILE A 193 -15.90 -9.23 -8.60
CA ILE A 193 -15.68 -8.82 -10.00
C ILE A 193 -15.60 -10.09 -10.85
N GLN A 194 -16.56 -10.27 -11.76
CA GLN A 194 -16.68 -11.50 -12.55
C GLN A 194 -15.92 -11.49 -13.89
N LEU A 195 -15.48 -10.32 -14.37
CA LEU A 195 -15.13 -10.11 -15.79
C LEU A 195 -13.64 -9.86 -16.06
N ILE A 196 -12.80 -9.99 -15.06
CA ILE A 196 -11.35 -9.84 -15.22
C ILE A 196 -10.72 -11.17 -14.79
N SER A 197 -9.71 -11.66 -15.53
CA SER A 197 -8.89 -12.78 -15.05
C SER A 197 -8.28 -12.40 -13.69
N THR A 198 -8.71 -13.08 -12.63
CA THR A 198 -8.29 -12.81 -11.25
C THR A 198 -6.90 -13.38 -11.00
N GLU A 199 -5.97 -12.54 -10.57
CA GLU A 199 -4.85 -13.02 -9.76
C GLU A 199 -5.28 -12.87 -8.30
N SER A 200 -5.58 -13.97 -7.62
CA SER A 200 -5.97 -13.91 -6.21
C SER A 200 -4.83 -13.37 -5.34
N ALA A 201 -5.17 -12.78 -4.20
CA ALA A 201 -4.20 -12.44 -3.18
C ALA A 201 -3.33 -13.69 -2.88
N THR A 202 -2.02 -13.53 -2.98
CA THR A 202 -1.09 -14.63 -2.70
C THR A 202 -0.65 -14.54 -1.26
N ALA A 203 -0.86 -15.64 -0.52
CA ALA A 203 -0.38 -15.82 0.84
C ALA A 203 0.71 -16.88 0.84
N ALA A 204 1.84 -16.57 1.46
CA ALA A 204 2.91 -17.52 1.70
C ALA A 204 3.29 -17.48 3.18
N ILE A 205 3.34 -18.66 3.81
CA ILE A 205 3.73 -18.82 5.21
C ILE A 205 5.12 -19.47 5.25
N SER A 206 6.03 -18.90 6.02
CA SER A 206 7.36 -19.45 6.27
C SER A 206 7.74 -19.29 7.74
N GLN A 207 8.38 -20.29 8.33
CA GLN A 207 8.85 -20.24 9.71
C GLN A 207 10.24 -19.56 9.80
N ILE A 208 10.42 -18.72 10.81
CA ILE A 208 11.68 -18.09 11.21
C ILE A 208 12.05 -18.64 12.59
N ASN A 209 13.20 -19.31 12.66
CA ASN A 209 13.68 -19.94 13.89
C ASN A 209 14.65 -19.00 14.62
N ALA A 210 14.47 -18.87 15.95
CA ALA A 210 15.34 -18.06 16.80
C ALA A 210 16.80 -18.56 16.80
N ASP A 211 17.02 -19.86 16.53
CA ASP A 211 18.37 -20.40 16.40
C ASP A 211 19.08 -19.88 15.14
N LEU A 212 18.34 -19.57 14.06
CA LEU A 212 18.91 -19.11 12.79
C LEU A 212 19.09 -17.60 12.72
N VAL A 213 18.35 -16.85 13.54
CA VAL A 213 18.33 -15.39 13.56
C VAL A 213 18.26 -14.91 15.00
N ASN A 214 19.15 -13.98 15.40
CA ASN A 214 19.11 -13.42 16.75
C ASN A 214 17.86 -12.55 16.94
N LEU A 215 16.90 -13.01 17.77
CA LEU A 215 15.65 -12.30 18.10
C LEU A 215 15.73 -11.52 19.43
N HIS A 216 16.89 -11.45 20.07
CA HIS A 216 17.09 -10.73 21.32
C HIS A 216 16.58 -9.28 21.31
N PRO A 217 16.76 -8.47 20.23
CA PRO A 217 16.21 -7.11 20.19
C PRO A 217 14.70 -7.02 20.44
N LEU A 218 13.93 -8.08 20.14
CA LEU A 218 12.48 -8.10 20.39
C LEU A 218 12.12 -8.19 21.87
N GLY A 219 13.07 -8.55 22.74
CA GLY A 219 12.91 -8.62 24.21
C GLY A 219 13.16 -7.29 24.93
N THR A 220 13.32 -6.20 24.17
CA THR A 220 13.53 -4.86 24.72
C THR A 220 12.20 -4.16 24.99
N SER A 221 12.08 -3.49 26.14
CA SER A 221 10.95 -2.60 26.40
C SER A 221 11.03 -1.39 25.48
N VAL A 222 9.92 -1.02 24.84
CA VAL A 222 9.89 0.15 23.96
C VAL A 222 10.03 1.45 24.75
N GLN A 223 9.60 1.46 26.01
CA GLN A 223 9.65 2.64 26.87
C GLN A 223 11.08 3.06 27.24
N THR A 224 12.05 2.16 27.11
CA THR A 224 13.46 2.42 27.46
C THR A 224 14.31 2.82 26.27
N LEU A 225 13.78 2.75 25.05
CA LEU A 225 14.52 3.08 23.82
C LEU A 225 14.68 4.60 23.69
N ASP A 226 15.91 5.03 23.38
CA ASP A 226 16.16 6.39 22.94
C ASP A 226 15.95 6.54 21.42
N SER A 227 16.23 7.72 20.87
CA SER A 227 16.04 8.00 19.44
C SER A 227 16.99 7.24 18.52
N GLU A 228 18.20 6.92 18.98
CA GLU A 228 19.19 6.18 18.19
C GLU A 228 18.81 4.69 18.18
N ASP A 229 18.53 4.13 19.35
CA ASP A 229 18.03 2.77 19.53
C ASP A 229 16.76 2.50 18.71
N THR A 230 15.86 3.49 18.64
CA THR A 230 14.62 3.41 17.85
C THR A 230 14.89 3.28 16.35
N ALA A 231 15.93 3.95 15.84
CA ALA A 231 16.30 3.89 14.43
C ALA A 231 16.97 2.55 14.07
N GLU A 232 17.87 2.07 14.93
CA GLU A 232 18.51 0.75 14.79
C GLU A 232 17.48 -0.38 14.85
N LEU A 233 16.53 -0.29 15.78
CA LEU A 233 15.43 -1.24 15.89
C LEU A 233 14.58 -1.24 14.61
N TYR A 234 14.25 -0.07 14.06
CA TYR A 234 13.49 0.03 12.81
C TYR A 234 14.19 -0.70 11.64
N GLU A 235 15.50 -0.50 11.47
CA GLU A 235 16.28 -1.17 10.42
C GLU A 235 16.27 -2.69 10.62
N TYR A 236 16.58 -3.15 11.83
CA TYR A 236 16.58 -4.56 12.20
C TYR A 236 15.22 -5.22 11.93
N LEU A 237 14.13 -4.61 12.38
CA LEU A 237 12.77 -5.13 12.20
C LEU A 237 12.38 -5.20 10.71
N THR A 238 12.83 -4.24 9.90
CA THR A 238 12.60 -4.24 8.45
C THR A 238 13.35 -5.40 7.78
N MET A 239 14.61 -5.64 8.17
CA MET A 239 15.39 -6.77 7.70
C MET A 239 14.78 -8.11 8.14
N LEU A 240 14.25 -8.18 9.35
CA LEU A 240 13.60 -9.37 9.90
C LEU A 240 12.31 -9.69 9.15
N ALA A 241 11.44 -8.69 8.93
CA ALA A 241 10.18 -8.86 8.19
C ALA A 241 10.40 -9.27 6.73
N SER A 242 11.38 -8.67 6.05
CA SER A 242 11.77 -9.06 4.68
C SER A 242 12.46 -10.42 4.60
N GLY A 243 12.89 -10.98 5.73
CA GLY A 243 13.67 -12.22 5.82
C GLY A 243 15.02 -12.10 5.11
N SER A 244 15.69 -10.98 5.36
CA SER A 244 17.02 -10.71 4.82
C SER A 244 18.00 -11.81 5.21
N SER A 245 18.77 -12.31 4.24
CA SER A 245 19.81 -13.31 4.50
C SER A 245 20.93 -12.77 5.39
N GLN A 246 21.08 -11.45 5.48
CA GLN A 246 22.08 -10.78 6.31
C GLN A 246 21.91 -11.02 7.82
N LEU A 247 20.70 -11.42 8.25
CA LEU A 247 20.41 -11.76 9.65
C LEU A 247 20.66 -13.23 9.98
N ASN A 248 20.88 -14.09 8.98
CA ASN A 248 21.09 -15.52 9.19
C ASN A 248 22.49 -15.77 9.76
N THR A 249 22.55 -16.37 10.94
CA THR A 249 23.79 -16.69 11.64
C THR A 249 24.52 -17.92 11.08
N TYR A 250 23.82 -18.77 10.30
CA TYR A 250 24.33 -20.07 9.85
C TYR A 250 24.57 -20.22 8.33
N ASN A 251 24.06 -19.31 7.48
CA ASN A 251 24.02 -19.52 6.01
C ASN A 251 25.12 -18.81 5.20
N HIS A 252 26.14 -18.23 5.83
CA HIS A 252 27.21 -17.52 5.12
C HIS A 252 28.59 -17.93 5.63
N VAL A 253 29.05 -19.11 5.23
CA VAL A 253 30.44 -19.53 5.46
C VAL A 253 31.32 -19.27 4.23
N GLU A 254 30.78 -19.15 3.01
CA GLU A 254 31.67 -19.22 1.83
C GLU A 254 31.74 -18.03 0.86
N ASP A 255 30.79 -17.09 0.73
CA ASP A 255 30.96 -16.02 -0.29
C ASP A 255 30.41 -14.60 0.02
N PHE A 256 29.71 -14.36 1.13
CA PHE A 256 29.28 -13.00 1.50
C PHE A 256 29.30 -12.82 3.02
N ILE A 257 30.34 -12.16 3.55
CA ILE A 257 30.35 -11.75 4.96
C ILE A 257 29.36 -10.59 5.10
N SER A 258 28.22 -10.85 5.75
CA SER A 258 27.35 -9.77 6.21
C SER A 258 28.08 -8.95 7.26
N SER A 259 28.28 -7.66 7.02
CA SER A 259 28.84 -6.73 8.00
C SER A 259 27.78 -6.17 8.96
N TYR A 260 26.51 -6.54 8.76
CA TYR A 260 25.41 -6.07 9.58
C TYR A 260 25.53 -6.65 11.00
N GLN A 261 25.48 -5.77 12.00
CA GLN A 261 25.48 -6.16 13.40
C GLN A 261 24.08 -5.98 13.96
N VAL A 262 23.57 -7.03 14.62
CA VAL A 262 22.28 -6.95 15.29
C VAL A 262 22.38 -5.95 16.44
N PRO A 263 21.41 -5.01 16.57
CA PRO A 263 21.43 -3.98 17.61
C PRO A 263 21.60 -4.57 19.02
N GLN A 264 22.42 -3.92 19.83
CA GLN A 264 22.72 -4.33 21.22
C GLN A 264 21.82 -3.56 22.20
N LEU A 265 20.51 -3.76 22.06
CA LEU A 265 19.52 -3.03 22.85
C LEU A 265 19.49 -3.49 24.33
N PRO A 266 19.15 -2.59 25.26
CA PRO A 266 18.98 -2.92 26.68
C PRO A 266 17.76 -3.84 26.85
N SER A 267 18.01 -5.14 26.88
CA SER A 267 16.94 -6.14 26.94
C SER A 267 16.70 -6.62 28.36
N ASP A 268 15.44 -6.61 28.78
CA ASP A 268 15.01 -7.15 30.08
C ASP A 268 14.75 -8.67 30.01
N SER A 269 14.69 -9.24 28.80
CA SER A 269 14.42 -10.66 28.58
C SER A 269 15.02 -11.18 27.28
N GLN A 270 15.35 -12.47 27.22
CA GLN A 270 15.71 -13.10 25.95
C GLN A 270 14.43 -13.55 25.24
N TYR A 271 14.11 -12.93 24.10
CA TYR A 271 13.03 -13.42 23.24
C TYR A 271 13.53 -14.61 22.42
N SER A 272 13.02 -15.81 22.74
CA SER A 272 13.47 -17.07 22.14
C SER A 272 12.37 -17.83 21.37
N HIS A 273 11.24 -17.18 21.09
CA HIS A 273 10.14 -17.81 20.37
C HIS A 273 10.42 -17.88 18.87
N ASN A 274 9.95 -18.94 18.22
CA ASN A 274 9.86 -18.98 16.77
C ASN A 274 8.83 -17.96 16.29
N LEU A 275 9.10 -17.36 15.13
CA LEU A 275 8.17 -16.46 14.47
C LEU A 275 7.68 -17.11 13.19
N GLU A 276 6.39 -17.02 12.93
CA GLU A 276 5.83 -17.33 11.64
C GLU A 276 5.67 -16.06 10.82
N ARG A 277 6.14 -16.13 9.58
CA ARG A 277 6.04 -15.05 8.62
C ARG A 277 4.94 -15.35 7.61
N LEU A 278 3.87 -14.57 7.66
CA LEU A 278 2.87 -14.50 6.61
C LEU A 278 3.22 -13.35 5.67
N THR A 279 3.50 -13.67 4.42
CA THR A 279 3.65 -12.68 3.35
C THR A 279 2.37 -12.63 2.54
N LEU A 280 1.75 -11.46 2.55
CA LEU A 280 0.59 -11.13 1.73
C LEU A 280 1.03 -10.20 0.61
N LYS A 281 0.57 -10.45 -0.60
CA LYS A 281 0.77 -9.54 -1.73
C LYS A 281 -0.55 -9.06 -2.27
N ASN A 282 -0.55 -7.81 -2.73
CA ASN A 282 -1.65 -7.19 -3.44
C ASN A 282 -2.96 -7.16 -2.63
N ILE A 283 -2.91 -6.59 -1.43
CA ILE A 283 -4.05 -6.56 -0.50
C ILE A 283 -4.65 -5.15 -0.38
N HIS A 284 -5.95 -5.10 -0.06
CA HIS A 284 -6.61 -3.86 0.31
C HIS A 284 -6.30 -3.49 1.76
N SER A 285 -6.11 -2.21 2.07
CA SER A 285 -5.79 -1.77 3.45
C SER A 285 -6.87 -2.08 4.49
N LYS A 286 -8.15 -2.19 4.09
CA LYS A 286 -9.24 -2.63 4.98
C LYS A 286 -8.99 -4.03 5.54
N PHE A 287 -8.53 -4.97 4.71
CA PHE A 287 -8.17 -6.31 5.19
C PHE A 287 -7.09 -6.21 6.28
N LEU A 288 -6.04 -5.43 6.03
CA LEU A 288 -4.94 -5.31 6.98
C LEU A 288 -5.37 -4.59 8.28
N ASN A 289 -6.27 -3.61 8.19
CA ASN A 289 -6.84 -2.95 9.36
C ASN A 289 -7.66 -3.92 10.24
N LEU A 290 -8.44 -4.81 9.63
CA LEU A 290 -9.14 -5.89 10.36
C LEU A 290 -8.14 -6.86 10.99
N TYR A 291 -7.17 -7.33 10.21
CA TYR A 291 -6.11 -8.22 10.69
C TYR A 291 -5.39 -7.64 11.92
N ILE A 292 -4.98 -6.37 11.85
CA ILE A 292 -4.27 -5.67 12.95
C ILE A 292 -5.08 -5.64 14.25
N ARG A 293 -6.41 -5.60 14.16
CA ARG A 293 -7.31 -5.53 15.31
C ARG A 293 -7.65 -6.90 15.89
N GLU A 294 -7.81 -7.89 15.02
CA GLU A 294 -8.41 -9.18 15.39
C GLU A 294 -7.38 -10.30 15.58
N GLN A 295 -6.20 -10.16 14.97
CA GLN A 295 -5.19 -11.22 14.94
C GLN A 295 -3.95 -10.88 15.79
N PRO A 296 -3.26 -11.90 16.33
CA PRO A 296 -1.96 -11.70 16.96
C PRO A 296 -0.91 -11.31 15.92
N TRP A 297 -0.06 -10.37 16.28
CA TRP A 297 1.10 -9.97 15.49
C TRP A 297 2.13 -9.29 16.39
N THR A 298 3.38 -9.41 16.00
CA THR A 298 4.53 -8.74 16.63
C THR A 298 5.08 -7.66 15.71
N ILE A 299 5.21 -7.97 14.41
CA ILE A 299 5.75 -7.04 13.41
C ILE A 299 4.85 -7.07 12.18
N ILE A 300 4.54 -5.89 11.64
CA ILE A 300 3.88 -5.76 10.34
C ILE A 300 4.65 -4.72 9.52
N SER A 301 5.33 -5.18 8.48
CA SER A 301 5.99 -4.32 7.50
C SER A 301 5.11 -4.20 6.25
N ILE A 302 4.75 -2.98 5.89
CA ILE A 302 3.76 -2.65 4.87
C ILE A 302 4.44 -1.85 3.77
N HIS A 303 4.41 -2.38 2.55
CA HIS A 303 4.95 -1.70 1.38
C HIS A 303 3.81 -1.28 0.44
N SER A 304 3.82 -0.01 0.06
CA SER A 304 3.01 0.58 -1.00
C SER A 304 3.91 1.35 -1.96
N ASP A 305 3.39 1.82 -3.09
CA ASP A 305 4.21 2.40 -4.16
C ASP A 305 5.19 3.49 -3.71
N ASN A 306 4.77 4.34 -2.78
CA ASN A 306 5.56 5.48 -2.32
C ASN A 306 5.66 5.56 -0.80
N LYS A 307 5.33 4.48 -0.08
CA LYS A 307 5.39 4.49 1.39
C LYS A 307 5.78 3.13 1.94
N HIS A 308 6.57 3.18 2.99
CA HIS A 308 6.78 2.05 3.87
C HIS A 308 6.26 2.40 5.26
N SER A 309 5.44 1.52 5.82
CA SER A 309 4.98 1.62 7.20
C SER A 309 5.39 0.37 7.95
N LEU A 310 6.00 0.54 9.12
CA LEU A 310 6.36 -0.56 10.00
C LEU A 310 5.58 -0.41 11.30
N LEU A 311 4.89 -1.47 11.70
CA LEU A 311 4.28 -1.58 13.01
C LEU A 311 5.06 -2.61 13.82
N TYR A 312 5.39 -2.25 15.05
CA TYR A 312 5.97 -3.16 16.03
C TYR A 312 5.15 -3.12 17.29
N ARG A 313 4.74 -4.29 17.77
CA ARG A 313 4.12 -4.46 19.08
C ARG A 313 5.12 -5.19 19.96
N SER A 314 5.62 -4.50 20.99
CA SER A 314 6.57 -5.10 21.92
C SER A 314 5.94 -6.31 22.63
N PRO A 315 6.58 -7.48 22.57
CA PRO A 315 6.18 -8.63 23.37
C PRO A 315 6.31 -8.41 24.89
N VAL A 316 7.11 -7.43 25.32
CA VAL A 316 7.45 -7.20 26.73
C VAL A 316 6.38 -6.36 27.43
N ASP A 317 6.03 -5.21 26.83
CA ASP A 317 5.18 -4.20 27.45
C ASP A 317 3.90 -3.89 26.65
N GLY A 318 3.69 -4.58 25.52
CA GLY A 318 2.55 -4.39 24.63
C GLY A 318 2.49 -3.05 23.91
N HIS A 319 3.50 -2.18 24.05
CA HIS A 319 3.53 -0.90 23.36
C HIS A 319 3.66 -1.11 21.86
N ILE A 320 2.95 -0.26 21.12
CA ILE A 320 2.98 -0.25 19.67
C ILE A 320 3.79 0.96 19.22
N ILE A 321 4.73 0.75 18.32
CA ILE A 321 5.39 1.79 17.54
C ILE A 321 4.93 1.68 16.09
N LEU A 322 4.56 2.82 15.51
CA LEU A 322 4.32 2.99 14.08
C LEU A 322 5.42 3.91 13.52
N TRP A 323 6.18 3.40 12.55
CA TRP A 323 7.05 4.21 11.70
C TRP A 323 6.37 4.41 10.33
N GLU A 324 6.31 5.65 9.87
CA GLU A 324 5.84 6.00 8.53
C GLU A 324 6.96 6.71 7.74
N ILE A 325 7.42 6.08 6.66
CA ILE A 325 8.37 6.67 5.72
C ILE A 325 7.63 7.01 4.42
N LYS A 326 7.76 8.26 3.99
CA LYS A 326 7.15 8.83 2.77
C LYS A 326 8.15 8.95 1.63
#